data_AF-A0A3B6LI42-F1
#
_entry.id   AF-A0A3B6LI42-F1
#
_cell.length_a   1.000
_cell.length_b   1.000
_cell.length_c   1.000
_cell.angle_alpha   90.00
_cell.angle_beta   90.00
_cell.angle_gamma   90.00
#
_symmetry.space_group_name_H-M   'P 1'
#
loop_
_entity.id
_entity.type
_entity.pdbx_description
1 polymer ?
#
loop_
_entity_poly.entity_id
_entity_poly.type
_entity_poly.pdbx_seq_one_letter_code
_entity_poly.pdbx_strand_id
1 'polypeptide(L)'
;MSGGGCSIRAIWILTPNDAVAFSRRFAVVEKRWRVAWEAEGAGKGAEMPLPADYEVAAAFANRRRREGTARGSGIRTSLSSVGSDSWVDDPITRHIISLQIDKEEGGGFMLWPVVLQKRGSYYVLVLPLVDPQLFNAFESLLKRPDCGSSAKENGNLSSILLNLPCITGAFMVANVIGDIITGDVAEPEVIVSSGPSVGGLLDSLTGSIGITARSKPIAAPVAAPVASVSSPVGAAQSDSLKGGIRPFDKELLRSFIIGAMPFGTPQDLNYGNVSSIRTTGYSADPLPTDQKQPAWKPYLYKGRQRTLFSSLETINAALYDRDDVPDFLSVSGQLTCRAELEGLPDVSLPLTGLKTARVEVSSFHHCVQASEPTGDKQSLLFQPPLGNFVLMHYQAPCNINPPVKGFYQLSMVSENEGAFLFKLRLMEGYKSPFLMEFCMVTMPFPRRRVASYDGNPSVGTVSMTEHLIEWRIVSSGRGLSGRSIEATFSGTVKFHPRTTQRVNSSFRSVVTTAFAEDSDCEEDNAKNGANLDDYLMEKMNKDLQAVDLEEPLSWQAYNYAKVSFKIVGGTLSGLIIDPRSVTVYPSVKAPVEYSMQP
;
A
#
# COMPACT_ATOMS: atom_id res chain seq x y z
N MET A 1 -23.95 -8.34 19.38
CA MET A 1 -24.64 -7.88 18.15
C MET A 1 -23.84 -8.42 16.97
N SER A 2 -24.37 -9.34 16.16
CA SER A 2 -23.63 -9.93 15.03
C SER A 2 -23.80 -9.08 13.76
N GLY A 3 -22.69 -8.80 13.05
CA GLY A 3 -22.66 -7.94 11.86
C GLY A 3 -21.88 -6.64 12.05
N GLY A 4 -20.62 -6.75 12.47
CA GLY A 4 -19.71 -5.61 12.64
C GLY A 4 -19.22 -5.03 11.32
N GLY A 5 -20.10 -4.37 10.57
CA GLY A 5 -19.73 -3.63 9.35
C GLY A 5 -18.93 -2.36 9.69
N CYS A 6 -17.99 -1.97 8.82
CA CYS A 6 -17.27 -0.72 8.97
C CYS A 6 -18.24 0.47 8.88
N SER A 7 -18.18 1.39 9.85
CA SER A 7 -18.84 2.69 9.79
C SER A 7 -17.82 3.75 10.17
N ILE A 8 -17.87 4.91 9.53
CA ILE A 8 -16.94 6.02 9.72
C ILE A 8 -17.62 7.13 10.52
N ARG A 9 -17.01 7.57 11.63
CA ARG A 9 -17.49 8.71 12.44
C ARG A 9 -17.12 10.03 11.77
N ALA A 10 -15.87 10.15 11.32
CA ALA A 10 -15.36 11.36 10.69
C ALA A 10 -14.17 11.10 9.75
N ILE A 11 -13.94 12.05 8.85
CA ILE A 11 -12.84 12.07 7.87
C ILE A 11 -12.27 13.50 7.86
N TRP A 12 -10.95 13.62 7.84
CA TRP A 12 -10.24 14.90 7.63
C TRP A 12 -9.16 14.72 6.57
N ILE A 13 -8.93 15.76 5.77
CA ILE A 13 -7.82 15.84 4.82
C ILE A 13 -6.99 17.06 5.20
N LEU A 14 -5.71 16.86 5.47
CA LEU A 14 -4.77 17.89 5.89
C LEU A 14 -3.74 18.17 4.79
N THR A 15 -3.37 19.43 4.68
CA THR A 15 -2.34 19.95 3.77
C THR A 15 -0.93 19.69 4.31
N PRO A 16 0.15 19.92 3.53
CA PRO A 16 1.53 19.91 4.03
C PRO A 16 1.80 20.84 5.22
N ASN A 17 0.94 21.83 5.45
CA ASN A 17 1.08 22.85 6.49
C ASN A 17 0.15 22.58 7.70
N ASP A 18 -0.26 21.32 7.91
CA ASP A 18 -1.18 20.85 8.97
C ASP A 18 -2.59 21.48 8.97
N ALA A 19 -2.92 22.37 8.04
CA ALA A 19 -4.26 22.93 7.92
C ALA A 19 -5.22 21.90 7.30
N VAL A 20 -6.41 21.75 7.89
CA VAL A 20 -7.51 20.92 7.36
C VAL A 20 -8.06 21.56 6.07
N ALA A 21 -7.86 20.90 4.94
CA ALA A 21 -8.42 21.29 3.65
C ALA A 21 -9.90 20.91 3.51
N PHE A 22 -10.30 19.79 4.13
CA PHE A 22 -11.64 19.23 4.06
C PHE A 22 -11.94 18.38 5.30
N SER A 23 -13.19 18.41 5.76
CA SER A 23 -13.69 17.50 6.80
C SER A 23 -15.10 17.02 6.48
N ARG A 24 -15.42 15.79 6.92
CA ARG A 24 -16.77 15.22 6.91
C ARG A 24 -17.02 14.52 8.24
N ARG A 25 -18.15 14.82 8.87
CA ARG A 25 -18.62 14.18 10.12
C ARG A 25 -19.94 13.47 9.84
N PHE A 26 -20.13 12.26 10.35
CA PHE A 26 -21.32 11.45 10.15
C PHE A 26 -22.12 11.33 11.45
N ALA A 27 -23.05 12.28 11.65
CA ALA A 27 -23.84 12.40 12.88
C ALA A 27 -24.60 11.12 13.26
N VAL A 28 -25.00 10.29 12.29
CA VAL A 28 -25.68 9.00 12.53
C VAL A 28 -24.73 7.98 13.19
N VAL A 29 -23.51 7.84 12.69
CA VAL A 29 -22.50 6.92 13.24
C VAL A 29 -22.02 7.42 14.60
N GLU A 30 -21.81 8.73 14.71
CA GLU A 30 -21.43 9.40 15.96
C GLU A 30 -22.49 9.20 17.07
N LYS A 31 -23.78 9.36 16.76
CA LYS A 31 -24.86 9.08 17.71
C LYS A 31 -24.89 7.60 18.13
N ARG A 32 -24.68 6.67 17.19
CA ARG A 32 -24.58 5.22 17.51
C ARG A 32 -23.42 4.92 18.46
N TRP A 33 -22.27 5.56 18.25
CA TRP A 33 -21.11 5.40 19.13
C TRP A 33 -21.40 5.86 20.55
N ARG A 34 -21.97 7.05 20.74
CA ARG A 34 -22.32 7.57 22.08
C ARG A 34 -23.30 6.67 22.82
N VAL A 35 -24.34 6.17 22.14
CA VAL A 35 -25.30 5.24 22.75
C VAL A 35 -24.63 3.94 23.19
N ALA A 36 -23.66 3.43 22.44
CA ALA A 36 -22.89 2.25 22.85
C ALA A 36 -21.97 2.56 24.04
N TRP A 37 -21.33 3.73 24.04
CA TRP A 37 -20.45 4.21 25.12
C TRP A 37 -21.21 4.39 26.45
N GLU A 38 -22.37 5.04 26.40
CA GLU A 38 -23.27 5.20 27.55
C GLU A 38 -23.76 3.85 28.11
N ALA A 39 -24.00 2.87 27.23
CA ALA A 39 -24.48 1.54 27.61
C ALA A 39 -23.42 0.65 28.30
N GLU A 40 -22.12 0.93 28.11
CA GLU A 40 -21.03 0.21 28.78
C GLU A 40 -20.89 0.58 30.26
N GLY A 41 -21.53 1.67 30.71
CA GLY A 41 -21.41 2.17 32.07
C GLY A 41 -20.15 3.01 32.33
N ALA A 42 -19.40 3.36 31.27
CA ALA A 42 -18.35 4.38 31.33
C ALA A 42 -18.97 5.70 31.86
N GLY A 43 -18.44 6.18 32.99
CA GLY A 43 -19.16 7.10 33.87
C GLY A 43 -19.59 8.42 33.24
N LYS A 44 -20.71 8.97 33.73
CA LYS A 44 -21.19 10.33 33.43
C LYS A 44 -20.08 11.36 33.62
N GLY A 45 -19.56 11.94 32.54
CA GLY A 45 -18.66 13.11 32.62
C GLY A 45 -17.71 13.32 31.44
N ALA A 46 -17.28 12.25 30.76
CA ALA A 46 -16.40 12.37 29.60
C ALA A 46 -17.21 12.38 28.29
N GLU A 47 -17.85 13.52 27.98
CA GLU A 47 -18.24 13.75 26.58
C GLU A 47 -16.96 13.83 25.73
N MET A 48 -16.78 12.84 24.86
CA MET A 48 -15.77 12.85 23.79
C MET A 48 -16.45 13.25 22.47
N PRO A 49 -16.77 14.54 22.25
CA PRO A 49 -17.34 14.99 21.00
C PRO A 49 -16.33 14.80 19.87
N LEU A 50 -16.81 14.75 18.63
CA LEU A 50 -15.93 14.93 17.48
C LEU A 50 -15.30 16.32 17.56
N PRO A 51 -13.96 16.44 17.62
CA PRO A 51 -13.29 17.74 17.73
C PRO A 51 -13.56 18.62 16.51
N ALA A 52 -13.36 19.92 16.67
CA ALA A 52 -13.32 20.91 15.62
C ALA A 52 -12.09 20.74 14.71
N ASP A 53 -12.13 21.30 13.50
CA ASP A 53 -11.05 21.12 12.52
C ASP A 53 -9.72 21.74 12.97
N TYR A 54 -9.75 22.79 13.79
CA TYR A 54 -8.54 23.41 14.34
C TYR A 54 -7.89 22.58 15.47
N GLU A 55 -8.70 21.91 16.30
CA GLU A 55 -8.22 20.99 17.33
C GLU A 55 -7.51 19.78 16.70
N VAL A 56 -8.09 19.22 15.63
CA VAL A 56 -7.46 18.13 14.85
C VAL A 56 -6.18 18.59 14.16
N ALA A 57 -6.17 19.78 13.55
CA ALA A 57 -4.97 20.37 12.95
C ALA A 57 -3.84 20.53 13.98
N ALA A 58 -4.14 21.08 15.16
CA ALA A 58 -3.18 21.26 16.23
C ALA A 58 -2.63 19.92 16.77
N ALA A 59 -3.51 18.97 17.06
CA ALA A 59 -3.13 17.63 17.51
C ALA A 59 -2.26 16.89 16.47
N PHE A 60 -2.63 16.98 15.18
CA PHE A 60 -1.85 16.38 14.10
C PHE A 60 -0.49 17.07 13.91
N ALA A 61 -0.42 18.40 13.98
CA ALA A 61 0.85 19.13 13.96
C ALA A 61 1.75 18.77 15.16
N ASN A 62 1.16 18.60 16.35
CA ASN A 62 1.87 18.16 17.56
C ASN A 62 2.45 16.76 17.38
N ARG A 63 1.68 15.83 16.80
CA ARG A 63 2.14 14.49 16.41
C ARG A 63 3.27 14.56 15.38
N ARG A 64 3.06 15.24 14.26
CA ARG A 64 3.99 15.30 13.13
C ARG A 64 5.34 15.90 13.52
N ARG A 65 5.36 16.90 14.40
CA ARG A 65 6.61 17.46 14.97
C ARG A 65 7.43 16.47 15.81
N ARG A 66 6.87 15.31 16.19
CA ARG A 66 7.58 14.24 16.90
C ARG A 66 8.08 13.14 15.96
N GLU A 67 7.63 13.08 14.70
CA GLU A 67 8.08 12.07 13.72
C GLU A 67 9.60 12.11 13.55
N GLY A 68 10.23 10.93 13.38
CA GLY A 68 11.70 10.79 13.38
C GLY A 68 12.35 10.82 14.78
N THR A 69 11.67 11.29 15.83
CA THR A 69 12.19 11.11 17.20
C THR A 69 11.86 9.71 17.73
N ALA A 70 12.54 9.29 18.81
CA ALA A 70 12.15 8.07 19.55
C ALA A 70 10.67 8.10 19.97
N ARG A 71 10.19 9.26 20.46
CA ARG A 71 8.78 9.48 20.84
C ARG A 71 7.79 9.38 19.67
N GLY A 72 8.18 9.76 18.45
CA GLY A 72 7.35 9.61 17.24
C GLY A 72 7.56 8.28 16.50
N SER A 73 8.42 7.41 17.02
CA SER A 73 8.63 6.04 16.55
C SER A 73 8.05 5.00 17.51
N GLY A 74 7.15 5.43 18.42
CA GLY A 74 6.50 4.56 19.42
C GLY A 74 7.44 4.02 20.49
N ILE A 75 8.71 4.45 20.50
CA ILE A 75 9.71 3.94 21.43
C ILE A 75 9.49 4.65 22.76
N ARG A 76 9.06 3.88 23.76
CA ARG A 76 8.99 4.35 25.14
C ARG A 76 10.38 4.71 25.64
N THR A 77 10.52 5.92 26.14
CA THR A 77 11.74 6.44 26.77
C THR A 77 11.46 6.75 28.24
N SER A 78 12.50 6.95 29.05
CA SER A 78 12.37 7.50 30.41
C SER A 78 11.69 8.88 30.45
N LEU A 79 11.58 9.55 29.30
CA LEU A 79 10.92 10.84 29.11
C LEU A 79 9.50 10.70 28.51
N SER A 80 9.00 9.50 28.24
CA SER A 80 7.65 9.32 27.67
C SER A 80 6.59 9.42 28.77
N SER A 81 5.68 10.40 28.67
CA SER A 81 4.55 10.52 29.59
C SER A 81 3.58 9.34 29.41
N VAL A 82 3.12 8.78 30.53
CA VAL A 82 2.05 7.75 30.55
C VAL A 82 0.79 8.34 29.93
N GLY A 83 0.08 7.56 29.10
CA GLY A 83 -1.11 8.04 28.39
C GLY A 83 -0.84 8.89 27.14
N SER A 84 0.42 9.12 26.74
CA SER A 84 0.72 9.87 25.51
C SER A 84 0.69 9.00 24.25
N ASP A 85 0.47 9.65 23.10
CA ASP A 85 0.55 9.06 21.77
C ASP A 85 1.89 8.35 21.45
N SER A 86 2.98 8.73 22.14
CA SER A 86 4.29 8.07 22.04
C SER A 86 4.33 6.59 22.48
N TRP A 87 3.20 6.05 22.95
CA TRP A 87 2.99 4.65 23.33
C TRP A 87 2.46 3.75 22.22
N VAL A 88 2.08 4.34 21.08
CA VAL A 88 1.19 3.72 20.08
C VAL A 88 1.87 3.54 18.72
N ASP A 89 2.87 4.36 18.44
CA ASP A 89 3.48 4.54 17.12
C ASP A 89 4.56 3.48 16.80
N ASP A 90 4.30 2.21 17.13
CA ASP A 90 5.13 1.09 16.68
C ASP A 90 5.35 1.20 15.15
N PRO A 91 6.55 0.95 14.63
CA PRO A 91 6.81 0.97 13.18
C PRO A 91 5.77 0.20 12.33
N ILE A 92 5.17 -0.86 12.88
CA ILE A 92 4.12 -1.67 12.24
C ILE A 92 2.75 -0.98 12.26
N THR A 93 2.49 -0.08 13.20
CA THR A 93 1.18 0.57 13.44
C THR A 93 1.15 2.06 13.06
N ARG A 94 2.17 2.59 12.38
CA ARG A 94 2.28 4.03 12.00
C ARG A 94 1.08 4.62 11.26
N HIS A 95 0.29 3.77 10.61
CA HIS A 95 -0.95 4.14 9.92
C HIS A 95 -2.20 4.06 10.79
N ILE A 96 -2.10 3.63 12.05
CA ILE A 96 -3.20 3.51 13.02
C ILE A 96 -2.81 4.33 14.24
N ILE A 97 -3.13 5.62 14.18
CA ILE A 97 -2.60 6.63 15.07
C ILE A 97 -3.56 6.91 16.24
N SER A 98 -3.00 7.46 17.31
CA SER A 98 -3.76 8.24 18.29
C SER A 98 -3.51 9.73 18.08
N LEU A 99 -4.52 10.55 18.41
CA LEU A 99 -4.41 12.00 18.48
C LEU A 99 -4.94 12.48 19.84
N GLN A 100 -4.08 13.13 20.62
CA GLN A 100 -4.50 13.78 21.86
C GLN A 100 -5.09 15.15 21.53
N ILE A 101 -6.35 15.35 21.88
CA ILE A 101 -7.07 16.62 21.74
C ILE A 101 -7.01 17.35 23.07
N ASP A 102 -6.18 18.38 23.13
CA ASP A 102 -6.13 19.31 24.26
C ASP A 102 -7.31 20.30 24.14
N LYS A 103 -8.07 20.48 25.22
CA LYS A 103 -9.13 21.50 25.33
C LYS A 103 -8.68 22.64 26.22
N GLU A 104 -9.12 23.85 25.89
CA GLU A 104 -8.89 25.04 26.74
C GLU A 104 -9.69 24.96 28.06
N GLU A 105 -10.89 24.35 28.02
CA GLU A 105 -11.74 24.12 29.18
C GLU A 105 -12.09 22.63 29.34
N GLY A 106 -11.78 22.07 30.51
CA GLY A 106 -11.94 20.65 30.82
C GLY A 106 -10.72 19.80 30.45
N GLY A 107 -10.73 18.53 30.85
CA GLY A 107 -9.67 17.58 30.48
C GLY A 107 -9.68 17.30 28.97
N GLY A 108 -8.50 17.24 28.36
CA GLY A 108 -8.32 16.76 26.99
C GLY A 108 -8.71 15.29 26.83
N PHE A 109 -8.90 14.85 25.60
CA PHE A 109 -9.38 13.49 25.26
C PHE A 109 -8.64 12.91 24.06
N MET A 110 -8.63 11.58 23.93
CA MET A 110 -7.90 10.89 22.86
C MET A 110 -8.83 10.44 21.73
N LEU A 111 -8.47 10.72 20.47
CA LEU A 111 -9.02 10.00 19.33
C LEU A 111 -8.18 8.77 19.02
N TRP A 112 -8.80 7.59 19.05
CA TRP A 112 -8.21 6.33 18.62
C TRP A 112 -9.31 5.31 18.27
N PRO A 113 -9.07 4.36 17.35
CA PRO A 113 -8.00 4.38 16.33
C PRO A 113 -8.32 5.43 15.26
N VAL A 114 -7.31 6.13 14.75
CA VAL A 114 -7.45 6.98 13.55
C VAL A 114 -6.56 6.38 12.47
N VAL A 115 -7.13 6.03 11.32
CA VAL A 115 -6.33 5.58 10.16
C VAL A 115 -5.72 6.81 9.48
N LEU A 116 -4.40 6.79 9.31
CA LEU A 116 -3.59 7.80 8.63
C LEU A 116 -3.09 7.23 7.30
N GLN A 117 -3.41 7.89 6.19
CA GLN A 117 -2.84 7.61 4.87
C GLN A 117 -2.23 8.89 4.30
N LYS A 118 -0.95 8.86 3.94
CA LYS A 118 -0.34 9.90 3.10
C LYS A 118 -0.61 9.56 1.63
N ARG A 119 -1.00 10.55 0.83
CA ARG A 119 -1.05 10.47 -0.64
C ARG A 119 -0.55 11.78 -1.24
N GLY A 120 0.62 11.71 -1.88
CA GLY A 120 1.30 12.86 -2.45
C GLY A 120 1.63 13.88 -1.36
N SER A 121 1.00 15.06 -1.44
CA SER A 121 1.18 16.15 -0.47
C SER A 121 0.11 16.19 0.63
N TYR A 122 -0.90 15.32 0.61
CA TYR A 122 -2.01 15.35 1.55
C TYR A 122 -1.97 14.18 2.54
N TYR A 123 -2.53 14.41 3.72
CA TYR A 123 -2.77 13.39 4.74
C TYR A 123 -4.27 13.18 4.91
N VAL A 124 -4.73 11.95 4.72
CA VAL A 124 -6.11 11.52 4.94
C VAL A 124 -6.21 10.85 6.30
N LEU A 125 -7.03 11.41 7.19
CA LEU A 125 -7.38 10.84 8.48
C LEU A 125 -8.80 10.28 8.45
N VAL A 126 -8.98 9.03 8.85
CA VAL A 126 -10.28 8.37 8.94
C VAL A 126 -10.50 7.82 10.34
N LEU A 127 -11.53 8.33 11.03
CA LEU A 127 -11.95 7.86 12.36
C LEU A 127 -13.13 6.88 12.21
N PRO A 128 -12.92 5.56 12.32
CA PRO A 128 -13.99 4.56 12.35
C PRO A 128 -14.85 4.62 13.62
N LEU A 129 -15.99 3.93 13.56
CA LEU A 129 -16.77 3.45 14.69
C LEU A 129 -16.00 2.30 15.36
N VAL A 130 -15.56 2.50 16.60
CA VAL A 130 -14.88 1.50 17.43
C VAL A 130 -15.80 1.02 18.55
N ASP A 131 -15.69 -0.24 18.93
CA ASP A 131 -16.38 -0.78 20.11
C ASP A 131 -15.79 -0.14 21.39
N PRO A 132 -16.62 0.44 22.28
CA PRO A 132 -16.18 1.00 23.55
C PRO A 132 -15.26 0.09 24.37
N GLN A 133 -15.52 -1.23 24.40
CA GLN A 133 -14.70 -2.19 25.14
C GLN A 133 -13.26 -2.28 24.61
N LEU A 134 -13.10 -2.25 23.28
CA LEU A 134 -11.79 -2.29 22.62
C LEU A 134 -11.03 -0.96 22.80
N PHE A 135 -11.76 0.16 22.83
CA PHE A 135 -11.18 1.46 23.19
C PHE A 135 -10.70 1.48 24.65
N ASN A 136 -11.51 0.99 25.60
CA ASN A 136 -11.14 0.93 27.02
C ASN A 136 -9.97 -0.03 27.28
N ALA A 137 -9.89 -1.14 26.55
CA ALA A 137 -8.74 -2.04 26.59
C ALA A 137 -7.45 -1.34 26.13
N PHE A 138 -7.53 -0.52 25.08
CA PHE A 138 -6.43 0.30 24.61
C PHE A 138 -6.05 1.42 25.60
N GLU A 139 -7.02 2.16 26.14
CA GLU A 139 -6.75 3.18 27.16
C GLU A 139 -6.10 2.58 28.44
N SER A 140 -6.47 1.34 28.77
CA SER A 140 -5.84 0.58 29.85
C SER A 140 -4.40 0.19 29.52
N LEU A 141 -4.10 -0.21 28.29
CA LEU A 141 -2.73 -0.49 27.81
C LEU A 141 -1.83 0.76 27.92
N LEU A 142 -2.36 1.95 27.62
CA LEU A 142 -1.64 3.22 27.74
C LEU A 142 -1.24 3.63 29.17
N LYS A 143 -1.80 2.95 30.18
CA LYS A 143 -1.51 3.18 31.61
C LYS A 143 -0.50 2.17 32.19
N ARG A 144 -0.14 1.12 31.44
CA ARG A 144 0.74 0.04 31.91
C ARG A 144 2.23 0.32 31.63
N PRO A 145 3.13 0.27 32.62
CA PRO A 145 4.56 0.55 32.38
C PRO A 145 5.23 -0.38 31.35
N ASP A 146 4.66 -1.56 31.06
CA ASP A 146 5.12 -2.52 30.06
C ASP A 146 4.42 -2.41 28.69
N CYS A 147 5.07 -2.89 27.62
CA CYS A 147 4.52 -2.88 26.24
C CYS A 147 3.45 -3.97 25.99
N GLY A 148 2.92 -4.58 27.06
CA GLY A 148 2.21 -5.86 26.99
C GLY A 148 3.17 -7.05 26.90
N SER A 149 2.66 -8.24 27.24
CA SER A 149 3.39 -9.50 27.11
C SER A 149 3.45 -9.96 25.64
N SER A 150 4.19 -11.04 25.41
CA SER A 150 4.39 -11.70 24.10
C SER A 150 3.07 -11.88 23.32
N ALA A 151 3.17 -12.01 22.00
CA ALA A 151 2.04 -12.04 21.06
C ALA A 151 0.96 -13.13 21.30
N LYS A 152 1.15 -14.03 22.27
CA LYS A 152 0.19 -15.07 22.69
C LYS A 152 -0.71 -14.69 23.86
N GLU A 153 -0.45 -13.56 24.55
CA GLU A 153 -1.30 -13.07 25.62
C GLU A 153 -2.25 -11.96 25.16
N ASN A 154 -3.48 -11.97 25.69
CA ASN A 154 -4.50 -10.96 25.41
C ASN A 154 -4.14 -9.62 26.05
N GLY A 155 -4.35 -8.52 25.33
CA GLY A 155 -4.19 -7.15 25.86
C GLY A 155 -2.89 -6.46 25.49
N ASN A 156 -2.08 -7.01 24.57
CA ASN A 156 -1.07 -6.24 23.84
C ASN A 156 -1.69 -5.53 22.62
N LEU A 157 -1.00 -4.52 22.08
CA LEU A 157 -1.52 -3.68 20.98
C LEU A 157 -1.94 -4.52 19.76
N SER A 158 -1.11 -5.47 19.34
CA SER A 158 -1.38 -6.36 18.19
C SER A 158 -2.69 -7.15 18.36
N SER A 159 -2.94 -7.69 19.56
CA SER A 159 -4.19 -8.40 19.86
C SER A 159 -5.42 -7.49 19.81
N ILE A 160 -5.31 -6.22 20.21
CA ILE A 160 -6.42 -5.27 20.13
C ILE A 160 -6.68 -4.89 18.67
N LEU A 161 -5.63 -4.61 17.88
CA LEU A 161 -5.74 -4.27 16.47
C LEU A 161 -6.31 -5.40 15.61
N LEU A 162 -5.93 -6.66 15.87
CA LEU A 162 -6.50 -7.83 15.20
C LEU A 162 -8.02 -7.99 15.47
N ASN A 163 -8.49 -7.51 16.62
CA ASN A 163 -9.90 -7.53 17.00
C ASN A 163 -10.70 -6.30 16.50
N LEU A 164 -10.11 -5.42 15.69
CA LEU A 164 -10.74 -4.19 15.18
C LEU A 164 -11.06 -4.27 13.68
N PRO A 165 -12.15 -4.96 13.27
CA PRO A 165 -12.52 -5.11 11.86
C PRO A 165 -12.85 -3.78 11.16
N CYS A 166 -13.11 -2.72 11.93
CA CYS A 166 -13.35 -1.39 11.39
C CYS A 166 -12.10 -0.76 10.74
N ILE A 167 -10.89 -1.20 11.12
CA ILE A 167 -9.62 -0.66 10.60
C ILE A 167 -9.47 -0.93 9.10
N THR A 168 -9.73 -2.16 8.65
CA THR A 168 -9.62 -2.54 7.22
C THR A 168 -10.52 -1.66 6.35
N GLY A 169 -11.78 -1.44 6.75
CA GLY A 169 -12.70 -0.57 6.02
C GLY A 169 -12.29 0.91 6.06
N ALA A 170 -11.70 1.38 7.18
CA ALA A 170 -11.15 2.73 7.27
C ALA A 170 -9.93 2.93 6.35
N PHE A 171 -9.06 1.92 6.18
CA PHE A 171 -7.99 1.93 5.17
C PHE A 171 -8.53 1.98 3.74
N MET A 172 -9.55 1.19 3.41
CA MET A 172 -10.18 1.23 2.08
C MET A 172 -10.75 2.62 1.78
N VAL A 173 -11.42 3.23 2.75
CA VAL A 173 -11.92 4.61 2.64
C VAL A 173 -10.77 5.62 2.49
N ALA A 174 -9.70 5.49 3.28
CA ALA A 174 -8.55 6.40 3.24
C ALA A 174 -7.80 6.34 1.91
N ASN A 175 -7.58 5.13 1.36
CA ASN A 175 -6.96 4.92 0.05
C ASN A 175 -7.79 5.55 -1.07
N VAL A 176 -9.06 5.15 -1.24
CA VAL A 176 -9.90 5.67 -2.34
C VAL A 176 -10.08 7.18 -2.28
N ILE A 177 -10.21 7.76 -1.07
CA ILE A 177 -10.23 9.22 -0.92
C ILE A 177 -8.90 9.84 -1.34
N GLY A 178 -7.78 9.22 -0.94
CA GLY A 178 -6.44 9.60 -1.37
C GLY A 178 -6.29 9.63 -2.90
N ASP A 179 -6.69 8.55 -3.56
CA ASP A 179 -6.61 8.38 -5.03
C ASP A 179 -7.48 9.43 -5.76
N ILE A 180 -8.65 9.78 -5.21
CA ILE A 180 -9.51 10.86 -5.73
C ILE A 180 -8.85 12.25 -5.56
N ILE A 181 -8.10 12.48 -4.47
CA ILE A 181 -7.42 13.76 -4.21
C ILE A 181 -6.24 13.97 -5.16
N THR A 182 -5.46 12.92 -5.43
CA THR A 182 -4.30 12.98 -6.35
C THR A 182 -4.72 12.88 -7.82
N GLY A 183 -5.86 12.25 -8.10
CA GLY A 183 -6.36 11.96 -9.44
C GLY A 183 -5.96 10.57 -9.96
N ASP A 184 -5.34 9.74 -9.12
CA ASP A 184 -4.85 8.39 -9.42
C ASP A 184 -5.97 7.33 -9.36
N VAL A 185 -7.17 7.67 -9.83
CA VAL A 185 -8.32 6.76 -9.82
C VAL A 185 -8.21 5.74 -10.97
N ALA A 186 -7.32 4.77 -10.80
CA ALA A 186 -7.15 3.66 -11.73
C ALA A 186 -8.22 2.57 -11.50
N GLU A 187 -8.86 2.10 -12.58
CA GLU A 187 -9.52 0.80 -12.55
C GLU A 187 -8.45 -0.32 -12.49
N PRO A 188 -8.70 -1.46 -11.83
CA PRO A 188 -7.75 -2.58 -11.79
C PRO A 188 -7.35 -2.99 -13.21
N GLU A 189 -6.08 -2.91 -13.63
CA GLU A 189 -5.79 -3.15 -15.05
C GLU A 189 -6.04 -4.60 -15.49
N VAL A 190 -6.70 -4.77 -16.64
CA VAL A 190 -6.69 -6.02 -17.42
C VAL A 190 -5.81 -5.79 -18.64
N ILE A 191 -4.54 -6.17 -18.52
CA ILE A 191 -3.53 -5.94 -19.56
C ILE A 191 -3.69 -6.99 -20.67
N VAL A 192 -3.93 -6.49 -21.89
CA VAL A 192 -4.19 -7.31 -23.11
C VAL A 192 -2.98 -7.34 -24.07
N SER A 193 -1.88 -6.62 -23.79
CA SER A 193 -0.69 -6.64 -24.66
C SER A 193 0.65 -6.52 -23.92
N SER A 194 1.66 -7.18 -24.47
CA SER A 194 3.04 -7.21 -23.97
C SER A 194 3.86 -6.02 -24.48
N GLY A 195 3.53 -4.81 -24.00
CA GLY A 195 4.37 -3.62 -24.17
C GLY A 195 5.44 -3.54 -23.06
N PRO A 196 6.70 -3.16 -23.37
CA PRO A 196 7.72 -2.99 -22.34
C PRO A 196 7.48 -1.68 -21.57
N SER A 197 6.77 -1.76 -20.43
CA SER A 197 6.76 -0.68 -19.44
C SER A 197 8.11 -0.62 -18.71
N VAL A 198 8.60 0.60 -18.44
CA VAL A 198 9.90 0.84 -17.80
C VAL A 198 9.66 1.24 -16.35
N GLY A 199 9.56 0.24 -15.48
CA GLY A 199 9.19 0.44 -14.07
C GLY A 199 10.30 1.07 -13.23
N GLY A 200 9.94 2.11 -12.47
CA GLY A 200 10.66 2.60 -11.30
C GLY A 200 10.12 1.98 -10.01
N LEU A 201 10.71 2.33 -8.87
CA LEU A 201 10.45 1.63 -7.61
C LEU A 201 9.03 1.84 -7.02
N LEU A 202 8.24 2.76 -7.58
CA LEU A 202 6.83 2.99 -7.21
C LEU A 202 5.85 2.05 -7.93
N ASP A 203 6.23 1.47 -9.08
CA ASP A 203 5.39 0.57 -9.89
C ASP A 203 5.10 -0.80 -9.22
N SER A 204 5.57 -1.01 -7.98
CA SER A 204 5.25 -2.19 -7.16
C SER A 204 4.13 -1.96 -6.14
N LEU A 205 3.59 -0.75 -6.01
CA LEU A 205 2.52 -0.42 -5.05
C LEU A 205 1.27 0.19 -5.70
N THR A 206 1.38 0.74 -6.90
CA THR A 206 0.23 1.07 -7.76
C THR A 206 0.35 0.29 -9.06
N GLY A 207 -0.73 -0.40 -9.45
CA GLY A 207 -0.77 -1.10 -10.73
C GLY A 207 -0.64 -0.10 -11.88
N SER A 208 0.50 -0.15 -12.56
CA SER A 208 0.78 0.40 -13.89
C SER A 208 0.16 1.77 -14.23
N ILE A 209 0.94 2.86 -14.08
CA ILE A 209 0.63 4.16 -14.69
C ILE A 209 1.83 4.64 -15.51
N GLY A 210 1.73 4.53 -16.84
CA GLY A 210 2.78 4.96 -17.76
C GLY A 210 2.74 6.46 -18.07
N ILE A 211 3.82 7.19 -17.76
CA ILE A 211 4.05 8.56 -18.25
C ILE A 211 5.42 8.68 -18.94
N THR A 212 5.42 9.03 -20.23
CA THR A 212 6.64 9.19 -21.02
C THR A 212 7.13 10.64 -21.03
N ALA A 213 8.32 10.88 -20.49
CA ALA A 213 9.00 12.17 -20.57
C ALA A 213 10.28 12.05 -21.41
N ARG A 214 10.16 12.26 -22.74
CA ARG A 214 11.31 12.30 -23.64
C ARG A 214 11.87 13.72 -23.74
N SER A 215 13.14 13.90 -23.37
CA SER A 215 13.87 15.15 -23.57
C SER A 215 14.08 15.47 -25.06
N LYS A 216 13.87 16.73 -25.45
CA LYS A 216 14.14 17.25 -26.81
C LYS A 216 15.54 17.87 -26.89
N PRO A 217 16.28 17.67 -28.00
CA PRO A 217 17.39 18.54 -28.42
C PRO A 217 16.92 19.71 -29.32
N ILE A 218 17.87 20.57 -29.72
CA ILE A 218 17.74 21.86 -30.44
C ILE A 218 18.79 21.87 -31.58
N ALA A 219 18.66 22.48 -32.78
CA ALA A 219 17.74 23.50 -33.34
C ALA A 219 17.18 23.05 -34.74
N ALA A 220 16.15 23.63 -35.37
CA ALA A 220 15.97 24.91 -36.12
C ALA A 220 16.70 24.99 -37.50
N PRO A 221 16.19 25.73 -38.53
CA PRO A 221 14.81 26.25 -38.79
C PRO A 221 14.32 26.23 -40.29
N VAL A 222 13.08 26.76 -40.54
CA VAL A 222 12.48 27.22 -41.85
C VAL A 222 12.10 26.09 -42.86
N ALA A 223 10.96 26.03 -43.57
CA ALA A 223 10.08 27.06 -44.16
C ALA A 223 8.55 26.74 -44.10
N ALA A 224 7.73 27.60 -44.72
CA ALA A 224 6.27 27.68 -44.57
C ALA A 224 5.47 27.11 -45.80
N PRO A 225 4.16 27.39 -46.04
CA PRO A 225 3.14 26.33 -46.04
C PRO A 225 2.41 26.11 -47.39
N VAL A 226 1.72 24.96 -47.52
CA VAL A 226 0.66 24.76 -48.52
C VAL A 226 -0.51 24.03 -47.86
N ALA A 227 -1.74 24.48 -48.12
CA ALA A 227 -2.96 23.95 -47.53
C ALA A 227 -3.67 22.94 -48.44
N SER A 228 -4.34 21.95 -47.84
CA SER A 228 -5.53 21.30 -48.40
C SER A 228 -6.34 20.59 -47.30
N VAL A 229 -7.62 20.34 -47.58
CA VAL A 229 -8.68 20.11 -46.57
C VAL A 229 -9.27 18.71 -46.68
N SER A 230 -9.47 18.03 -45.56
CA SER A 230 -10.56 17.04 -45.40
C SER A 230 -10.91 16.70 -43.93
N SER A 231 -12.18 16.95 -43.60
CA SER A 231 -13.08 16.27 -42.63
C SER A 231 -12.57 15.79 -41.25
N PRO A 232 -13.14 16.31 -40.13
CA PRO A 232 -12.86 15.78 -38.80
C PRO A 232 -13.72 14.56 -38.46
N VAL A 233 -13.08 13.45 -38.09
CA VAL A 233 -13.69 12.42 -37.22
C VAL A 233 -13.53 12.88 -35.78
N GLY A 234 -14.64 12.97 -35.04
CA GLY A 234 -14.65 13.46 -33.66
C GLY A 234 -14.00 12.47 -32.69
N ALA A 235 -12.70 12.60 -32.48
CA ALA A 235 -12.01 12.00 -31.33
C ALA A 235 -12.29 12.84 -30.07
N ALA A 236 -12.67 12.19 -28.97
CA ALA A 236 -12.88 12.86 -27.69
C ALA A 236 -11.57 13.50 -27.20
N GLN A 237 -11.61 14.78 -26.88
CA GLN A 237 -10.45 15.53 -26.39
C GLN A 237 -10.09 15.10 -24.96
N SER A 238 -8.93 14.45 -24.80
CA SER A 238 -8.27 14.30 -23.51
C SER A 238 -7.28 15.45 -23.31
N ASP A 239 -7.76 16.56 -22.75
CA ASP A 239 -6.94 17.74 -22.45
C ASP A 239 -5.95 17.48 -21.29
N SER A 240 -4.80 16.92 -21.68
CA SER A 240 -3.60 16.77 -20.84
C SER A 240 -2.79 18.07 -20.81
N LEU A 241 -3.35 19.12 -20.19
CA LEU A 241 -2.63 20.36 -19.97
C LEU A 241 -1.72 20.28 -18.73
N LYS A 242 -0.40 20.32 -19.01
CA LYS A 242 0.73 20.92 -18.27
C LYS A 242 0.60 21.02 -16.73
N GLY A 243 1.54 20.38 -16.03
CA GLY A 243 1.64 20.37 -14.57
C GLY A 243 1.83 21.74 -13.91
N GLY A 244 0.72 22.42 -13.64
CA GLY A 244 0.50 23.07 -12.36
C GLY A 244 -0.18 22.07 -11.40
N ILE A 245 -0.03 22.27 -10.10
CA ILE A 245 -0.78 21.50 -9.09
C ILE A 245 -2.26 21.73 -9.35
N ARG A 246 -3.00 20.69 -9.80
CA ARG A 246 -4.46 20.78 -9.90
C ARG A 246 -5.01 21.02 -8.49
N PRO A 247 -5.81 22.07 -8.25
CA PRO A 247 -6.42 22.26 -6.95
C PRO A 247 -7.37 21.09 -6.67
N PHE A 248 -7.23 20.49 -5.48
CA PHE A 248 -8.06 19.38 -5.03
C PHE A 248 -9.56 19.75 -5.08
N ASP A 249 -10.34 18.97 -5.84
CA ASP A 249 -11.77 19.22 -6.03
C ASP A 249 -12.59 18.75 -4.83
N LYS A 250 -12.91 19.72 -3.96
CA LYS A 250 -13.73 19.51 -2.77
C LYS A 250 -15.15 19.04 -3.11
N GLU A 251 -15.70 19.44 -4.26
CA GLU A 251 -17.09 19.14 -4.58
C GLU A 251 -17.23 17.76 -5.23
N LEU A 252 -16.25 17.36 -6.04
CA LEU A 252 -16.11 15.97 -6.47
C LEU A 252 -16.03 15.03 -5.26
N LEU A 253 -15.16 15.33 -4.28
CA LEU A 253 -15.04 14.50 -3.08
C LEU A 253 -16.33 14.46 -2.26
N ARG A 254 -17.00 15.60 -2.02
CA ARG A 254 -18.31 15.60 -1.32
C ARG A 254 -19.31 14.71 -2.02
N SER A 255 -19.38 14.84 -3.33
CA SER A 255 -20.31 14.07 -4.17
C SER A 255 -20.02 12.58 -4.11
N PHE A 256 -18.75 12.18 -4.22
CA PHE A 256 -18.34 10.79 -4.05
C PHE A 256 -18.71 10.26 -2.66
N ILE A 257 -18.34 10.97 -1.59
CA ILE A 257 -18.62 10.57 -0.21
C ILE A 257 -20.14 10.40 0.05
N ILE A 258 -20.98 11.27 -0.52
CA ILE A 258 -22.44 11.18 -0.39
C ILE A 258 -22.99 9.95 -1.11
N GLY A 259 -22.49 9.60 -2.29
CA GLY A 259 -22.91 8.39 -3.02
C GLY A 259 -22.34 7.10 -2.41
N ALA A 260 -21.07 7.11 -2.01
CA ALA A 260 -20.34 5.96 -1.49
C ALA A 260 -20.73 5.58 -0.06
N MET A 261 -21.04 6.56 0.80
CA MET A 261 -21.33 6.36 2.22
C MET A 261 -22.32 7.41 2.78
N PRO A 262 -23.58 7.46 2.29
CA PRO A 262 -24.54 8.51 2.63
C PRO A 262 -24.76 8.74 4.13
N PHE A 263 -24.66 7.67 4.94
CA PHE A 263 -24.80 7.71 6.40
C PHE A 263 -23.52 7.31 7.16
N GLY A 264 -22.36 7.36 6.51
CA GLY A 264 -21.05 7.01 7.09
C GLY A 264 -20.71 5.52 7.07
N THR A 265 -21.63 4.65 6.64
CA THR A 265 -21.32 3.25 6.28
C THR A 265 -20.95 3.19 4.79
N PRO A 266 -19.74 2.74 4.42
CA PRO A 266 -19.39 2.45 3.02
C PRO A 266 -20.36 1.43 2.41
N GLN A 267 -20.88 1.74 1.22
CA GLN A 267 -21.78 0.89 0.43
C GLN A 267 -21.12 0.47 -0.89
N ASP A 268 -20.56 1.44 -1.62
CA ASP A 268 -19.71 1.21 -2.78
C ASP A 268 -18.55 2.21 -2.74
N LEU A 269 -17.30 1.72 -2.79
CA LEU A 269 -16.10 2.53 -2.86
C LEU A 269 -15.50 2.59 -4.27
N ASN A 270 -16.10 1.91 -5.25
CA ASN A 270 -15.68 2.04 -6.64
C ASN A 270 -16.14 3.40 -7.19
N TYR A 271 -15.17 4.30 -7.40
CA TYR A 271 -15.43 5.64 -7.94
C TYR A 271 -16.08 5.62 -9.33
N GLY A 272 -15.74 4.64 -10.19
CA GLY A 272 -16.37 4.45 -11.50
C GLY A 272 -17.88 4.16 -11.37
N ASN A 273 -18.26 3.25 -10.47
CA ASN A 273 -19.66 2.98 -10.16
C ASN A 273 -20.38 4.19 -9.56
N VAL A 274 -19.79 4.84 -8.54
CA VAL A 274 -20.43 5.98 -7.86
C VAL A 274 -20.61 7.18 -8.79
N SER A 275 -19.63 7.46 -9.64
CA SER A 275 -19.69 8.56 -10.63
C SER A 275 -20.67 8.27 -11.77
N SER A 276 -20.72 7.02 -12.26
CA SER A 276 -21.69 6.60 -13.29
C SER A 276 -23.13 6.61 -12.76
N ILE A 277 -23.42 6.00 -11.60
CA ILE A 277 -24.74 6.07 -10.93
C ILE A 277 -25.22 7.52 -10.82
N ARG A 278 -24.34 8.44 -10.42
CA ARG A 278 -24.68 9.87 -10.31
C ARG A 278 -25.01 10.51 -11.66
N THR A 279 -24.32 10.11 -12.72
CA THR A 279 -24.42 10.73 -14.06
C THR A 279 -25.59 10.17 -14.86
N THR A 280 -25.84 8.87 -14.81
CA THR A 280 -26.89 8.19 -15.59
C THR A 280 -28.16 7.91 -14.79
N GLY A 281 -28.11 8.04 -13.46
CA GLY A 281 -29.07 7.39 -12.58
C GLY A 281 -28.89 5.86 -12.55
N TYR A 282 -29.69 5.19 -11.72
CA TYR A 282 -29.93 3.76 -11.86
C TYR A 282 -30.68 3.50 -13.18
N SER A 283 -30.42 2.38 -13.84
CA SER A 283 -31.06 2.07 -15.12
C SER A 283 -32.58 1.99 -14.97
N ALA A 284 -33.29 2.75 -15.82
CA ALA A 284 -34.76 2.77 -15.87
C ALA A 284 -35.34 1.82 -16.93
N ASP A 285 -34.49 1.06 -17.65
CA ASP A 285 -34.95 0.04 -18.58
C ASP A 285 -35.66 -1.08 -17.78
N PRO A 286 -36.94 -1.40 -18.05
CA PRO A 286 -37.67 -2.38 -17.27
C PRO A 286 -37.05 -3.77 -17.46
N LEU A 287 -36.49 -4.30 -16.37
CA LEU A 287 -36.04 -5.68 -16.32
C LEU A 287 -37.23 -6.63 -16.53
N PRO A 288 -37.00 -7.83 -17.09
CA PRO A 288 -38.00 -8.90 -17.05
C PRO A 288 -38.49 -9.10 -15.62
N THR A 289 -39.80 -9.34 -15.43
CA THR A 289 -40.51 -9.18 -14.16
C THR A 289 -39.96 -9.99 -12.97
N ASP A 290 -39.14 -11.02 -13.24
CA ASP A 290 -38.51 -11.88 -12.24
C ASP A 290 -37.00 -11.62 -12.02
N GLN A 291 -36.35 -10.75 -12.81
CA GLN A 291 -34.92 -10.43 -12.64
C GLN A 291 -34.71 -9.17 -11.79
N LYS A 292 -34.00 -9.34 -10.67
CA LYS A 292 -33.50 -8.23 -9.84
C LYS A 292 -32.10 -7.81 -10.29
N GLN A 293 -31.88 -6.51 -10.45
CA GLN A 293 -30.55 -5.97 -10.72
C GLN A 293 -29.64 -6.18 -9.49
N PRO A 294 -28.45 -6.77 -9.64
CA PRO A 294 -27.52 -6.88 -8.52
C PRO A 294 -26.86 -5.53 -8.22
N ALA A 295 -26.54 -5.28 -6.95
CA ALA A 295 -26.01 -3.99 -6.49
C ALA A 295 -24.70 -3.57 -7.19
N TRP A 296 -23.86 -4.54 -7.58
CA TRP A 296 -22.60 -4.33 -8.27
C TRP A 296 -22.71 -4.12 -9.80
N LYS A 297 -23.93 -4.11 -10.36
CA LYS A 297 -24.19 -3.79 -11.78
C LYS A 297 -25.27 -2.70 -11.88
N PRO A 298 -24.99 -1.44 -11.44
CA PRO A 298 -25.99 -0.38 -11.30
C PRO A 298 -26.64 0.10 -12.61
N TYR A 299 -25.99 -0.15 -13.74
CA TYR A 299 -26.56 0.05 -15.08
C TYR A 299 -26.21 -1.13 -16.00
N LEU A 300 -26.90 -1.23 -17.13
CA LEU A 300 -26.66 -2.27 -18.12
C LEU A 300 -25.61 -1.78 -19.13
N TYR A 301 -24.59 -2.60 -19.39
CA TYR A 301 -23.65 -2.37 -20.47
C TYR A 301 -24.37 -2.41 -21.83
N LYS A 302 -23.97 -1.54 -22.75
CA LYS A 302 -24.44 -1.48 -24.14
C LYS A 302 -23.20 -1.29 -25.02
N GLY A 303 -22.96 -2.17 -26.00
CA GLY A 303 -21.76 -2.11 -26.82
C GLY A 303 -21.20 -3.47 -27.26
N ARG A 304 -19.95 -3.48 -27.73
CA ARG A 304 -19.29 -4.69 -28.23
C ARG A 304 -19.05 -5.68 -27.08
N GLN A 305 -19.63 -6.86 -27.20
CA GLN A 305 -19.52 -7.87 -26.14
C GLN A 305 -18.16 -8.60 -26.16
N ARG A 306 -17.54 -8.79 -24.98
CA ARG A 306 -16.32 -9.61 -24.75
C ARG A 306 -16.11 -9.90 -23.27
N THR A 307 -15.38 -10.97 -22.96
CA THR A 307 -14.91 -11.29 -21.60
C THR A 307 -13.40 -11.47 -21.59
N LEU A 308 -12.72 -10.81 -20.66
CA LEU A 308 -11.29 -10.92 -20.46
C LEU A 308 -11.02 -11.43 -19.04
N PHE A 309 -10.07 -12.35 -18.91
CA PHE A 309 -9.51 -12.79 -17.64
C PHE A 309 -8.01 -12.50 -17.59
N SER A 310 -7.48 -12.15 -16.41
CA SER A 310 -6.05 -12.02 -16.18
C SER A 310 -5.68 -12.58 -14.83
N SER A 311 -4.72 -13.51 -14.76
CA SER A 311 -4.14 -13.96 -13.48
C SER A 311 -2.90 -13.14 -13.17
N LEU A 312 -2.88 -12.42 -12.04
CA LEU A 312 -1.66 -11.86 -11.46
C LEU A 312 -1.19 -12.75 -10.32
N GLU A 313 0.06 -13.21 -10.35
CA GLU A 313 0.69 -13.91 -9.22
C GLU A 313 1.81 -13.07 -8.61
N THR A 314 2.21 -13.39 -7.39
CA THR A 314 3.29 -12.70 -6.66
C THR A 314 3.96 -13.70 -5.74
N ILE A 315 5.27 -13.88 -5.90
CA ILE A 315 6.07 -14.71 -5.00
C ILE A 315 6.55 -13.85 -3.84
N ASN A 316 6.18 -14.22 -2.62
CA ASN A 316 6.80 -13.71 -1.42
C ASN A 316 7.86 -14.72 -0.97
N ALA A 317 9.13 -14.34 -1.03
CA ALA A 317 10.25 -15.20 -0.68
C ALA A 317 11.18 -14.50 0.32
N ALA A 318 11.57 -15.21 1.37
CA ALA A 318 12.66 -14.84 2.26
C ALA A 318 13.72 -15.94 2.19
N LEU A 319 14.90 -15.59 1.68
CA LEU A 319 16.03 -16.50 1.53
C LEU A 319 17.01 -16.21 2.66
N TYR A 320 17.27 -17.21 3.51
CA TYR A 320 18.10 -17.03 4.71
C TYR A 320 19.54 -17.49 4.50
N ASP A 321 19.80 -18.35 3.51
CA ASP A 321 21.12 -18.96 3.21
C ASP A 321 21.80 -19.55 4.46
N ARG A 322 21.00 -20.24 5.29
CA ARG A 322 21.39 -20.79 6.58
C ARG A 322 20.86 -22.20 6.77
N ASP A 323 21.73 -23.13 7.14
CA ASP A 323 21.36 -24.53 7.37
C ASP A 323 20.34 -24.71 8.52
N ASP A 324 20.32 -23.76 9.47
CA ASP A 324 19.42 -23.78 10.63
C ASP A 324 18.09 -23.02 10.45
N VAL A 325 17.93 -22.25 9.35
CA VAL A 325 16.73 -21.46 9.09
C VAL A 325 16.24 -21.72 7.65
N PRO A 326 15.11 -22.44 7.46
CA PRO A 326 14.62 -22.76 6.12
C PRO A 326 14.14 -21.51 5.38
N ASP A 327 14.47 -21.43 4.08
CA ASP A 327 13.90 -20.43 3.16
C ASP A 327 12.36 -20.48 3.19
N PHE A 328 11.71 -19.31 3.26
CA PHE A 328 10.26 -19.19 3.17
C PHE A 328 9.84 -18.80 1.75
N LEU A 329 8.88 -19.52 1.18
CA LEU A 329 8.25 -19.20 -0.10
C LEU A 329 6.73 -19.35 -0.03
N SER A 330 5.99 -18.35 -0.50
CA SER A 330 4.56 -18.44 -0.76
C SER A 330 4.19 -17.74 -2.07
N VAL A 331 3.16 -18.26 -2.75
CA VAL A 331 2.55 -17.60 -3.92
C VAL A 331 1.21 -17.04 -3.47
N SER A 332 1.03 -15.73 -3.61
CA SER A 332 -0.29 -15.09 -3.57
C SER A 332 -0.70 -14.74 -4.99
N GLY A 333 -1.96 -15.00 -5.36
CA GLY A 333 -2.47 -14.64 -6.68
C GLY A 333 -3.86 -14.03 -6.63
N GLN A 334 -4.20 -13.33 -7.70
CA GLN A 334 -5.51 -12.77 -7.94
C GLN A 334 -5.94 -13.05 -9.38
N LEU A 335 -7.23 -13.34 -9.55
CA LEU A 335 -7.84 -13.46 -10.87
C LEU A 335 -8.70 -12.24 -11.12
N THR A 336 -8.30 -11.39 -12.05
CA THR A 336 -9.07 -10.22 -12.51
C THR A 336 -9.96 -10.61 -13.68
N CYS A 337 -11.18 -10.08 -13.72
CA CYS A 337 -12.13 -10.23 -14.81
C CYS A 337 -12.58 -8.86 -15.32
N ARG A 338 -12.81 -8.76 -16.63
CA ARG A 338 -13.54 -7.66 -17.27
C ARG A 338 -14.57 -8.27 -18.21
N ALA A 339 -15.85 -8.07 -17.93
CA ALA A 339 -16.92 -8.61 -18.75
C ALA A 339 -17.77 -7.47 -19.34
N GLU A 340 -17.46 -7.12 -20.58
CA GLU A 340 -18.28 -6.23 -21.39
C GLU A 340 -19.45 -7.07 -21.94
N LEU A 341 -20.50 -7.26 -21.15
CA LEU A 341 -21.65 -8.12 -21.51
C LEU A 341 -22.98 -7.39 -21.27
N GLU A 342 -23.80 -7.33 -22.32
CA GLU A 342 -25.11 -6.64 -22.33
C GLU A 342 -26.15 -7.41 -21.49
N GLY A 343 -27.08 -6.68 -20.87
CA GLY A 343 -28.09 -7.26 -19.97
C GLY A 343 -27.51 -7.79 -18.64
N LEU A 344 -28.14 -8.83 -18.08
CA LEU A 344 -27.72 -9.50 -16.83
C LEU A 344 -27.36 -10.98 -17.10
N PRO A 345 -26.25 -11.28 -17.81
CA PRO A 345 -25.87 -12.66 -18.08
C PRO A 345 -25.06 -13.26 -16.93
N ASP A 346 -25.24 -14.56 -16.73
CA ASP A 346 -24.43 -15.39 -15.84
C ASP A 346 -23.22 -15.91 -16.62
N VAL A 347 -22.03 -15.78 -16.04
CA VAL A 347 -20.77 -16.33 -16.55
C VAL A 347 -20.41 -17.54 -15.70
N SER A 348 -20.18 -18.69 -16.34
CA SER A 348 -19.65 -19.89 -15.69
C SER A 348 -18.19 -20.11 -16.09
N LEU A 349 -17.30 -20.02 -15.11
CA LEU A 349 -15.86 -20.21 -15.23
C LEU A 349 -15.43 -21.48 -14.47
N PRO A 350 -15.03 -22.56 -15.15
CA PRO A 350 -14.43 -23.71 -14.50
C PRO A 350 -12.93 -23.45 -14.21
N LEU A 351 -12.54 -23.71 -12.97
CA LEU A 351 -11.16 -23.71 -12.48
C LEU A 351 -10.64 -25.15 -12.36
N THR A 352 -9.35 -25.33 -12.62
CA THR A 352 -8.65 -26.62 -12.53
C THR A 352 -7.28 -26.47 -11.88
N GLY A 353 -6.73 -27.54 -11.28
CA GLY A 353 -5.43 -27.54 -10.60
C GLY A 353 -5.48 -27.21 -9.09
N LEU A 354 -6.66 -26.85 -8.56
CA LEU A 354 -6.85 -26.37 -7.19
C LEU A 354 -6.34 -27.35 -6.11
N LYS A 355 -6.68 -28.63 -6.19
CA LYS A 355 -6.23 -29.64 -5.20
C LYS A 355 -4.85 -30.17 -5.52
N THR A 356 -4.54 -30.38 -6.80
CA THR A 356 -3.22 -30.87 -7.24
C THR A 356 -2.11 -29.93 -6.78
N ALA A 357 -2.33 -28.63 -6.89
CA ALA A 357 -1.33 -27.61 -6.53
C ALA A 357 -1.55 -26.95 -5.16
N ARG A 358 -2.56 -27.41 -4.39
CA ARG A 358 -2.92 -26.94 -3.04
C ARG A 358 -3.21 -25.44 -2.98
N VAL A 359 -4.02 -24.97 -3.93
CA VAL A 359 -4.50 -23.59 -3.98
C VAL A 359 -5.61 -23.40 -2.97
N GLU A 360 -5.39 -22.51 -2.00
CA GLU A 360 -6.36 -22.06 -1.02
C GLU A 360 -6.96 -20.73 -1.48
N VAL A 361 -8.26 -20.71 -1.79
CA VAL A 361 -8.94 -19.46 -2.18
C VAL A 361 -9.22 -18.66 -0.91
N SER A 362 -8.64 -17.46 -0.81
CA SER A 362 -8.76 -16.60 0.36
C SER A 362 -10.01 -15.72 0.32
N SER A 363 -10.46 -15.32 -0.88
CA SER A 363 -11.71 -14.58 -1.05
C SER A 363 -12.25 -14.68 -2.47
N PHE A 364 -13.57 -14.54 -2.61
CA PHE A 364 -14.27 -14.33 -3.88
C PHE A 364 -14.91 -12.95 -3.91
N HIS A 365 -15.11 -12.39 -5.11
CA HIS A 365 -15.99 -11.24 -5.29
C HIS A 365 -17.43 -11.59 -4.91
N HIS A 366 -18.19 -10.62 -4.38
CA HIS A 366 -19.59 -10.82 -3.95
C HIS A 366 -20.56 -11.24 -5.07
N CYS A 367 -20.14 -11.17 -6.33
CA CYS A 367 -20.92 -11.65 -7.47
C CYS A 367 -20.83 -13.18 -7.68
N VAL A 368 -19.93 -13.87 -6.98
CA VAL A 368 -19.59 -15.27 -7.23
C VAL A 368 -20.38 -16.23 -6.36
N GLN A 369 -20.99 -17.21 -7.01
CA GLN A 369 -21.48 -18.45 -6.44
C GLN A 369 -20.49 -19.55 -6.84
N ALA A 370 -19.61 -19.92 -5.91
CA ALA A 370 -18.62 -20.98 -6.12
C ALA A 370 -19.24 -22.35 -5.81
N SER A 371 -19.05 -23.34 -6.69
CA SER A 371 -19.44 -24.73 -6.43
C SER A 371 -18.56 -25.35 -5.33
N GLU A 372 -18.99 -26.46 -4.74
CA GLU A 372 -18.07 -27.29 -3.96
C GLU A 372 -16.96 -27.88 -4.85
N PRO A 373 -15.68 -27.95 -4.40
CA PRO A 373 -14.59 -28.50 -5.20
C PRO A 373 -14.70 -30.01 -5.44
N THR A 374 -15.09 -30.40 -6.64
CA THR A 374 -15.24 -31.81 -7.05
C THR A 374 -13.94 -32.33 -7.67
N GLY A 375 -13.21 -33.18 -6.93
CA GLY A 375 -11.86 -33.57 -7.32
C GLY A 375 -10.98 -32.32 -7.47
N ASP A 376 -10.26 -32.20 -8.58
CA ASP A 376 -9.38 -31.06 -8.89
C ASP A 376 -10.07 -29.92 -9.66
N LYS A 377 -11.42 -29.86 -9.62
CA LYS A 377 -12.22 -28.89 -10.36
C LYS A 377 -13.19 -28.13 -9.45
N GLN A 378 -13.42 -26.86 -9.76
CA GLN A 378 -14.46 -26.03 -9.15
C GLN A 378 -15.06 -25.13 -10.21
N SER A 379 -16.36 -24.85 -10.17
CA SER A 379 -17.00 -23.90 -11.10
C SER A 379 -17.41 -22.65 -10.34
N LEU A 380 -17.09 -21.48 -10.89
CA LEU A 380 -17.56 -20.19 -10.42
C LEU A 380 -18.68 -19.73 -11.35
N LEU A 381 -19.89 -19.53 -10.80
CA LEU A 381 -21.01 -18.91 -11.51
C LEU A 381 -21.16 -17.47 -11.00
N PHE A 382 -21.20 -16.48 -11.88
CA PHE A 382 -21.28 -15.07 -11.46
C PHE A 382 -21.93 -14.15 -12.48
N GLN A 383 -22.63 -13.13 -11.99
CA GLN A 383 -23.08 -12.00 -12.79
C GLN A 383 -22.04 -10.88 -12.68
N PRO A 384 -21.19 -10.64 -13.70
CA PRO A 384 -20.04 -9.77 -13.53
C PRO A 384 -20.43 -8.30 -13.32
N PRO A 385 -19.75 -7.59 -12.39
CA PRO A 385 -19.68 -6.13 -12.36
C PRO A 385 -19.23 -5.52 -13.70
N LEU A 386 -19.37 -4.21 -13.79
CA LEU A 386 -18.85 -3.41 -14.89
C LEU A 386 -17.38 -3.05 -14.68
N GLY A 387 -16.70 -2.71 -15.77
CA GLY A 387 -15.28 -2.40 -15.75
C GLY A 387 -14.43 -3.63 -15.44
N ASN A 388 -13.25 -3.38 -14.86
CA ASN A 388 -12.34 -4.42 -14.40
C ASN A 388 -12.52 -4.66 -12.90
N PHE A 389 -12.55 -5.91 -12.44
CA PHE A 389 -12.69 -6.26 -11.03
C PHE A 389 -11.93 -7.55 -10.68
N VAL A 390 -11.47 -7.68 -9.43
CA VAL A 390 -10.89 -8.94 -8.94
C VAL A 390 -12.02 -9.92 -8.63
N LEU A 391 -12.02 -11.06 -9.32
CA LEU A 391 -13.01 -12.14 -9.20
C LEU A 391 -12.71 -13.05 -8.00
N MET A 392 -11.44 -13.34 -7.73
CA MET A 392 -10.98 -14.07 -6.54
C MET A 392 -9.51 -13.75 -6.19
N HIS A 393 -9.17 -13.90 -4.91
CA HIS A 393 -7.81 -13.97 -4.41
C HIS A 393 -7.52 -15.39 -3.92
N TYR A 394 -6.29 -15.86 -4.11
CA TYR A 394 -5.85 -17.18 -3.72
C TYR A 394 -4.41 -17.17 -3.20
N GLN A 395 -4.06 -18.22 -2.46
CA GLN A 395 -2.70 -18.50 -2.01
C GLN A 395 -2.35 -19.95 -2.36
N ALA A 396 -1.08 -20.23 -2.59
CA ALA A 396 -0.57 -21.56 -2.86
C ALA A 396 0.87 -21.71 -2.35
N PRO A 397 1.30 -22.93 -1.96
CA PRO A 397 2.71 -23.21 -1.79
C PRO A 397 3.44 -23.05 -3.13
N CYS A 398 4.65 -22.50 -3.11
CA CYS A 398 5.47 -22.47 -4.32
C CYS A 398 6.00 -23.89 -4.59
N ASN A 399 5.43 -24.58 -5.58
CA ASN A 399 5.79 -25.96 -5.93
C ASN A 399 7.08 -26.05 -6.78
N ILE A 400 7.80 -24.92 -6.96
CA ILE A 400 9.04 -24.77 -7.73
C ILE A 400 10.06 -24.04 -6.84
N ASN A 401 11.35 -24.32 -7.01
CA ASN A 401 12.43 -23.54 -6.39
C ASN A 401 12.30 -22.04 -6.73
N PRO A 402 12.78 -21.11 -5.87
CA PRO A 402 12.69 -19.68 -6.15
C PRO A 402 13.34 -19.33 -7.50
N PRO A 403 12.74 -18.45 -8.34
CA PRO A 403 13.31 -18.10 -9.64
C PRO A 403 14.65 -17.37 -9.57
N VAL A 404 14.98 -16.81 -8.40
CA VAL A 404 16.29 -16.27 -8.07
C VAL A 404 16.71 -16.89 -6.74
N LYS A 405 17.80 -17.66 -6.73
CA LYS A 405 18.38 -18.24 -5.51
C LYS A 405 19.83 -17.77 -5.36
N GLY A 406 20.32 -17.64 -4.14
CA GLY A 406 21.71 -17.32 -3.87
C GLY A 406 21.88 -16.61 -2.55
N PHE A 407 23.04 -15.99 -2.37
CA PHE A 407 23.40 -15.34 -1.11
C PHE A 407 23.83 -13.88 -1.30
N TYR A 408 23.69 -13.14 -0.21
CA TYR A 408 24.11 -11.76 -0.04
C TYR A 408 24.86 -11.64 1.29
N GLN A 409 26.04 -11.02 1.24
CA GLN A 409 26.81 -10.64 2.43
C GLN A 409 27.17 -9.17 2.34
N LEU A 410 27.06 -8.46 3.46
CA LEU A 410 27.54 -7.10 3.67
C LEU A 410 28.24 -7.04 5.02
N SER A 411 29.51 -6.63 5.02
CA SER A 411 30.30 -6.39 6.23
C SER A 411 30.76 -4.93 6.27
N MET A 412 30.69 -4.31 7.45
CA MET A 412 31.19 -2.94 7.63
C MET A 412 32.72 -3.00 7.82
N VAL A 413 33.45 -2.28 6.97
CA VAL A 413 34.92 -2.12 7.05
C VAL A 413 35.29 -0.90 7.89
N SER A 414 34.44 0.14 7.89
CA SER A 414 34.53 1.29 8.80
C SER A 414 33.14 1.90 9.03
N GLU A 415 33.03 2.97 9.83
CA GLU A 415 31.76 3.69 10.00
C GLU A 415 31.15 4.14 8.66
N ASN A 416 32.00 4.47 7.66
CA ASN A 416 31.58 5.01 6.37
C ASN A 416 31.89 4.11 5.16
N GLU A 417 32.29 2.86 5.35
CA GLU A 417 32.62 1.94 4.24
C GLU A 417 32.19 0.50 4.55
N GLY A 418 31.48 -0.14 3.63
CA GLY A 418 31.10 -1.55 3.72
C GLY A 418 31.54 -2.35 2.49
N ALA A 419 31.93 -3.61 2.67
CA ALA A 419 32.22 -4.54 1.59
C ALA A 419 31.02 -5.48 1.39
N PHE A 420 30.65 -5.75 0.15
CA PHE A 420 29.50 -6.60 -0.17
C PHE A 420 29.82 -7.66 -1.24
N LEU A 421 29.06 -8.75 -1.19
CA LEU A 421 29.11 -9.84 -2.15
C LEU A 421 27.70 -10.38 -2.40
N PHE A 422 27.30 -10.37 -3.67
CA PHE A 422 26.17 -11.12 -4.20
C PHE A 422 26.66 -12.29 -5.05
N LYS A 423 26.08 -13.47 -4.83
CA LYS A 423 26.17 -14.60 -5.77
C LYS A 423 24.78 -15.20 -5.96
N LEU A 424 24.21 -14.96 -7.12
CA LEU A 424 22.84 -15.32 -7.48
C LEU A 424 22.83 -16.29 -8.67
N ARG A 425 21.82 -17.14 -8.71
CA ARG A 425 21.48 -18.02 -9.82
C ARG A 425 20.02 -17.81 -10.19
N LEU A 426 19.78 -17.44 -11.44
CA LEU A 426 18.48 -17.06 -11.97
C LEU A 426 17.94 -18.19 -12.86
N MET A 427 16.65 -18.48 -12.75
CA MET A 427 15.90 -19.43 -13.60
C MET A 427 16.43 -20.88 -13.59
N GLU A 428 17.07 -21.33 -12.51
CA GLU A 428 17.48 -22.73 -12.37
C GLU A 428 16.26 -23.67 -12.29
N GLY A 429 16.22 -24.67 -13.16
CA GLY A 429 15.10 -25.63 -13.26
C GLY A 429 13.89 -25.11 -14.05
N TYR A 430 13.80 -23.81 -14.33
CA TYR A 430 12.72 -23.22 -15.12
C TYR A 430 12.86 -23.56 -16.61
N LYS A 431 11.75 -24.01 -17.22
CA LYS A 431 11.67 -24.43 -18.63
C LYS A 431 10.67 -23.56 -19.39
N SER A 432 10.72 -23.58 -20.72
CA SER A 432 9.66 -23.03 -21.56
C SER A 432 8.29 -23.58 -21.11
N PRO A 433 7.23 -22.76 -20.99
CA PRO A 433 7.08 -21.39 -21.52
C PRO A 433 7.64 -20.25 -20.64
N PHE A 434 8.21 -20.52 -19.47
CA PHE A 434 8.66 -19.44 -18.57
C PHE A 434 9.77 -18.56 -19.21
N LEU A 435 9.57 -17.24 -19.11
CA LEU A 435 10.47 -16.19 -19.58
C LEU A 435 10.60 -15.12 -18.50
N MET A 436 11.81 -14.88 -17.99
CA MET A 436 12.08 -13.74 -17.09
C MET A 436 12.33 -12.49 -17.94
N GLU A 437 11.39 -11.55 -17.98
CA GLU A 437 11.50 -10.31 -18.76
C GLU A 437 12.43 -9.28 -18.10
N PHE A 438 12.50 -9.30 -16.77
CA PHE A 438 13.20 -8.32 -15.95
C PHE A 438 13.69 -8.96 -14.64
N CYS A 439 14.86 -8.55 -14.16
CA CYS A 439 15.39 -8.92 -12.86
C CYS A 439 16.41 -7.88 -12.37
N MET A 440 16.22 -7.43 -11.14
CA MET A 440 16.95 -6.34 -10.51
C MET A 440 17.14 -6.61 -9.03
N VAL A 441 18.32 -6.28 -8.52
CA VAL A 441 18.65 -6.30 -7.10
C VAL A 441 18.75 -4.86 -6.60
N THR A 442 18.07 -4.55 -5.51
CA THR A 442 18.17 -3.26 -4.82
C THR A 442 18.79 -3.49 -3.44
N MET A 443 19.89 -2.78 -3.17
CA MET A 443 20.55 -2.74 -1.86
C MET A 443 20.27 -1.38 -1.22
N PRO A 444 19.27 -1.27 -0.32
CA PRO A 444 18.88 -0.01 0.30
C PRO A 444 19.82 0.38 1.45
N PHE A 445 20.05 1.68 1.57
CA PHE A 445 20.79 2.32 2.66
C PHE A 445 19.97 3.49 3.23
N PRO A 446 18.84 3.22 3.90
CA PRO A 446 17.83 4.25 4.19
C PRO A 446 18.32 5.34 5.15
N ARG A 447 19.34 4.99 5.97
CA ARG A 447 19.89 5.83 7.04
C ARG A 447 21.30 6.37 6.71
N ARG A 448 21.76 6.22 5.47
CA ARG A 448 23.12 6.59 5.02
C ARG A 448 23.06 7.11 3.59
N ARG A 449 23.82 8.17 3.28
CA ARG A 449 23.90 8.70 1.91
C ARG A 449 25.06 8.01 1.19
N VAL A 450 24.80 7.34 0.07
CA VAL A 450 25.85 6.68 -0.72
C VAL A 450 26.66 7.74 -1.45
N ALA A 451 27.97 7.78 -1.18
CA ALA A 451 28.92 8.69 -1.82
C ALA A 451 29.50 8.08 -3.11
N SER A 452 29.84 6.79 -3.06
CA SER A 452 30.30 6.02 -4.21
C SER A 452 30.18 4.52 -3.96
N TYR A 453 30.34 3.73 -5.02
CA TYR A 453 30.61 2.31 -4.95
C TYR A 453 31.84 1.97 -5.81
N ASP A 454 32.51 0.87 -5.49
CA ASP A 454 33.53 0.22 -6.30
C ASP A 454 33.14 -1.25 -6.48
N GLY A 455 33.49 -1.84 -7.63
CA GLY A 455 33.12 -3.21 -7.99
C GLY A 455 32.40 -3.31 -9.34
N ASN A 456 32.61 -4.43 -10.02
CA ASN A 456 32.04 -4.73 -11.33
C ASN A 456 31.15 -5.98 -11.25
N PRO A 457 29.87 -5.92 -11.68
CA PRO A 457 29.03 -7.11 -11.77
C PRO A 457 29.47 -8.00 -12.94
N SER A 458 29.25 -9.31 -12.85
CA SER A 458 29.54 -10.24 -13.96
C SER A 458 28.59 -10.09 -15.15
N VAL A 459 27.38 -9.58 -14.91
CA VAL A 459 26.31 -9.37 -15.89
C VAL A 459 25.46 -8.15 -15.51
N GLY A 460 24.81 -7.54 -16.50
CA GLY A 460 23.88 -6.43 -16.27
C GLY A 460 24.55 -5.06 -16.06
N THR A 461 23.82 -4.10 -15.51
CA THR A 461 24.30 -2.74 -15.23
C THR A 461 23.98 -2.31 -13.81
N VAL A 462 24.82 -1.47 -13.23
CA VAL A 462 24.62 -0.90 -11.88
C VAL A 462 24.35 0.60 -12.00
N SER A 463 23.41 1.10 -11.20
CA SER A 463 23.16 2.51 -10.94
C SER A 463 23.06 2.77 -9.43
N MET A 464 23.27 4.01 -9.04
CA MET A 464 23.28 4.44 -7.64
C MET A 464 22.35 5.65 -7.49
N THR A 465 21.58 5.69 -6.40
CA THR A 465 20.93 6.93 -5.93
C THR A 465 21.51 7.31 -4.57
N GLU A 466 21.05 8.42 -4.01
CA GLU A 466 21.46 8.88 -2.69
C GLU A 466 21.33 7.83 -1.58
N HIS A 467 20.36 6.90 -1.68
CA HIS A 467 20.03 5.95 -0.61
C HIS A 467 19.95 4.48 -1.06
N LEU A 468 20.38 4.13 -2.28
CA LEU A 468 20.40 2.74 -2.73
C LEU A 468 21.42 2.49 -3.84
N ILE A 469 21.88 1.25 -3.93
CA ILE A 469 22.56 0.70 -5.11
C ILE A 469 21.59 -0.25 -5.81
N GLU A 470 21.45 -0.09 -7.13
CA GLU A 470 20.55 -0.84 -7.98
C GLU A 470 21.34 -1.60 -9.05
N TRP A 471 21.19 -2.92 -9.09
CA TRP A 471 21.86 -3.78 -10.07
C TRP A 471 20.81 -4.47 -10.94
N ARG A 472 20.70 -4.04 -12.20
CA ARG A 472 19.79 -4.60 -13.20
C ARG A 472 20.48 -5.75 -13.92
N ILE A 473 20.17 -6.98 -13.52
CA ILE A 473 20.72 -8.22 -14.08
C ILE A 473 20.11 -8.49 -15.47
N VAL A 474 18.79 -8.37 -15.58
CA VAL A 474 18.02 -8.58 -16.82
C VAL A 474 17.24 -7.31 -17.15
N SER A 475 17.53 -6.71 -18.30
CA SER A 475 16.83 -5.52 -18.81
C SER A 475 15.70 -5.91 -19.75
N SER A 476 14.59 -5.16 -19.68
CA SER A 476 13.42 -5.31 -20.54
C SER A 476 13.82 -5.40 -22.02
N GLY A 477 13.34 -6.45 -22.71
CA GLY A 477 13.68 -6.74 -24.11
C GLY A 477 14.83 -7.73 -24.34
N ARG A 478 15.55 -8.16 -23.29
CA ARG A 478 16.50 -9.29 -23.34
C ARG A 478 16.20 -10.33 -22.26
N GLY A 479 14.95 -10.81 -22.25
CA GLY A 479 14.48 -11.78 -21.26
C GLY A 479 15.13 -13.16 -21.35
N LEU A 480 15.15 -13.89 -20.23
CA LEU A 480 15.75 -15.21 -20.10
C LEU A 480 14.69 -16.31 -20.17
N SER A 481 14.76 -17.18 -21.19
CA SER A 481 13.91 -18.38 -21.28
C SER A 481 14.74 -19.65 -21.43
N GLY A 482 14.38 -20.68 -20.65
CA GLY A 482 14.97 -22.01 -20.73
C GLY A 482 16.49 -22.09 -20.45
N ARG A 483 17.09 -21.07 -19.84
CA ARG A 483 18.51 -21.02 -19.48
C ARG A 483 18.69 -20.44 -18.08
N SER A 484 19.45 -21.16 -17.25
CA SER A 484 19.94 -20.65 -15.97
C SER A 484 21.13 -19.71 -16.20
N ILE A 485 21.26 -18.66 -15.39
CA ILE A 485 22.41 -17.75 -15.39
C ILE A 485 22.92 -17.60 -13.96
N GLU A 486 24.24 -17.68 -13.77
CA GLU A 486 24.90 -17.25 -12.54
C GLU A 486 25.36 -15.79 -12.67
N ALA A 487 24.97 -14.97 -11.71
CA ALA A 487 25.24 -13.55 -11.64
C ALA A 487 25.97 -13.24 -10.33
N THR A 488 27.11 -12.58 -10.40
CA THR A 488 27.89 -12.16 -9.21
C THR A 488 28.13 -10.68 -9.23
N PHE A 489 28.11 -10.05 -8.05
CA PHE A 489 28.49 -8.66 -7.87
C PHE A 489 29.15 -8.48 -6.52
N SER A 490 30.46 -8.24 -6.53
CA SER A 490 31.28 -7.98 -5.35
C SER A 490 31.89 -6.59 -5.42
N GLY A 491 31.98 -5.91 -4.29
CA GLY A 491 32.45 -4.53 -4.28
C GLY A 491 32.53 -3.92 -2.88
N THR A 492 32.79 -2.62 -2.85
CA THR A 492 32.65 -1.78 -1.66
C THR A 492 31.67 -0.65 -1.90
N VAL A 493 31.02 -0.19 -0.83
CA VAL A 493 30.13 0.97 -0.81
C VAL A 493 30.68 1.97 0.20
N LYS A 494 30.82 3.23 -0.22
CA LYS A 494 31.28 4.33 0.61
C LYS A 494 30.12 5.28 0.87
N PHE A 495 29.98 5.68 2.13
CA PHE A 495 28.94 6.58 2.59
C PHE A 495 29.53 7.98 2.82
N HIS A 496 28.71 9.01 2.64
CA HIS A 496 29.05 10.32 3.17
C HIS A 496 29.11 10.24 4.70
N PRO A 497 30.09 10.90 5.34
CA PRO A 497 30.13 11.01 6.79
C PRO A 497 28.79 11.50 7.32
N ARG A 498 28.31 10.91 8.42
CA ARG A 498 27.15 11.43 9.15
C ARG A 498 27.49 12.82 9.65
N THR A 499 26.97 13.85 8.96
CA THR A 499 26.86 15.18 9.53
C THR A 499 25.90 15.09 10.69
N THR A 500 26.44 15.11 11.92
CA THR A 500 25.67 15.47 13.10
C THR A 500 25.11 16.85 12.85
N GLN A 501 23.84 16.90 12.47
CA GLN A 501 23.13 18.16 12.26
C GLN A 501 22.91 18.76 13.65
N ARG A 502 23.93 19.46 14.17
CA ARG A 502 23.73 20.49 15.19
C ARG A 502 22.66 21.40 14.61
N VAL A 503 21.46 21.29 15.14
CA VAL A 503 20.34 22.12 14.74
C VAL A 503 20.73 23.54 15.14
N ASN A 504 21.21 24.32 14.18
CA ASN A 504 21.37 25.75 14.36
C ASN A 504 19.97 26.32 14.56
N SER A 505 19.59 26.48 15.82
CA SER A 505 18.32 27.02 16.30
C SER A 505 18.25 28.54 16.07
N SER A 506 18.41 28.94 14.81
CA SER A 506 18.29 30.34 14.36
C SER A 506 16.82 30.71 14.11
N PHE A 507 15.94 30.41 15.06
CA PHE A 507 14.60 30.97 15.13
C PHE A 507 14.39 31.59 16.52
N ARG A 508 14.14 32.90 16.52
CA ARG A 508 14.05 33.74 17.73
C ARG A 508 13.04 33.17 18.73
N SER A 509 13.52 32.78 19.91
CA SER A 509 12.77 32.97 21.14
C SER A 509 13.29 34.23 21.82
N VAL A 510 12.43 35.24 21.98
CA VAL A 510 12.67 36.38 22.86
C VAL A 510 11.88 36.10 24.12
N VAL A 511 12.57 36.00 25.28
CA VAL A 511 12.15 36.31 26.67
C VAL A 511 13.09 35.56 27.64
N THR A 512 13.89 36.36 28.37
CA THR A 512 14.47 36.20 29.74
C THR A 512 14.47 34.83 30.45
N THR A 513 15.46 34.40 31.25
CA THR A 513 16.71 35.00 31.81
C THR A 513 17.46 33.91 32.59
N ALA A 514 18.81 33.95 32.65
CA ALA A 514 19.72 33.26 33.62
C ALA A 514 19.50 31.73 33.81
N PHE A 515 20.50 30.86 33.72
CA PHE A 515 21.88 30.94 34.17
C PHE A 515 22.81 30.19 33.19
N ALA A 516 24.09 30.56 33.17
CA ALA A 516 25.14 29.81 32.49
C ALA A 516 25.97 29.08 33.53
N GLU A 517 26.04 27.76 33.44
CA GLU A 517 27.06 26.94 34.09
C GLU A 517 27.66 26.04 33.00
N ASP A 518 28.88 26.38 32.59
CA ASP A 518 29.72 25.49 31.80
C ASP A 518 30.11 24.30 32.69
N SER A 519 29.97 23.08 32.17
CA SER A 519 30.52 21.88 32.80
C SER A 519 31.11 20.98 31.73
N ASP A 520 32.41 21.15 31.51
CA ASP A 520 33.23 20.14 30.85
C ASP A 520 33.15 18.83 31.66
N CYS A 521 32.77 17.74 30.99
CA CYS A 521 32.75 16.41 31.56
C CYS A 521 33.87 15.58 30.91
N GLU A 522 34.92 15.32 31.69
CA GLU A 522 36.09 14.52 31.29
C GLU A 522 35.70 13.08 30.84
N GLU A 523 36.54 12.48 30.00
CA GLU A 523 36.39 11.10 29.52
C GLU A 523 36.70 10.08 30.62
N ASP A 524 35.69 9.68 31.40
CA ASP A 524 35.88 8.65 32.43
C ASP A 524 35.86 7.23 31.82
N ASN A 525 37.07 6.68 31.64
CA ASN A 525 37.34 5.46 30.89
C ASN A 525 37.05 4.21 31.74
N ALA A 526 35.76 3.89 31.94
CA ALA A 526 35.30 2.81 32.80
C ALA A 526 34.74 1.60 32.03
N LYS A 527 35.54 0.52 32.00
CA LYS A 527 35.21 -0.87 31.67
C LYS A 527 33.72 -1.17 31.38
N ASN A 528 33.40 -1.37 30.09
CA ASN A 528 32.39 -2.35 29.69
C ASN A 528 32.78 -2.96 28.35
N GLY A 529 32.78 -4.29 28.27
CA GLY A 529 32.90 -5.04 27.02
C GLY A 529 31.59 -5.04 26.24
N ALA A 530 30.97 -3.86 26.06
CA ALA A 530 29.88 -3.69 25.12
C ALA A 530 30.45 -3.92 23.72
N ASN A 531 29.78 -4.75 22.91
CA ASN A 531 30.29 -5.07 21.59
C ASN A 531 30.37 -3.77 20.76
N LEU A 532 31.38 -3.63 19.89
CA LEU A 532 31.48 -2.46 19.02
C LEU A 532 30.21 -2.31 18.16
N ASP A 533 29.61 -3.44 17.78
CA ASP A 533 28.31 -3.48 17.12
C ASP A 533 27.17 -2.92 17.99
N ASP A 534 27.13 -3.21 19.29
CA ASP A 534 26.07 -2.71 20.20
C ASP A 534 26.15 -1.18 20.34
N TYR A 535 27.36 -0.64 20.55
CA TYR A 535 27.58 0.80 20.62
C TYR A 535 27.25 1.52 19.30
N LEU A 536 27.64 0.92 18.16
CA LEU A 536 27.28 1.43 16.84
C LEU A 536 25.77 1.35 16.60
N MET A 537 25.10 0.29 17.03
CA MET A 537 23.63 0.13 16.92
C MET A 537 22.88 1.13 17.80
N GLU A 538 23.33 1.38 19.03
CA GLU A 538 22.72 2.38 19.92
C GLU A 538 22.87 3.80 19.35
N LYS A 539 24.07 4.15 18.87
CA LYS A 539 24.34 5.41 18.15
C LYS A 539 23.51 5.50 16.85
N MET A 540 23.34 4.38 16.13
CA MET A 540 22.51 4.33 14.92
C MET A 540 21.02 4.55 15.17
N ASN A 541 20.51 4.25 16.37
CA ASN A 541 19.09 4.40 16.73
C ASN A 541 18.70 5.78 17.28
N LYS A 542 19.67 6.67 17.59
CA LYS A 542 19.40 8.06 18.02
C LYS A 542 19.20 9.03 16.84
N ASP A 543 19.83 8.76 15.70
CA ASP A 543 19.84 9.64 14.50
C ASP A 543 18.87 9.20 13.40
N LEU A 544 17.66 8.74 13.74
CA LEU A 544 16.71 8.17 12.77
C LEU A 544 15.89 9.25 12.06
N GLN A 545 16.08 9.40 10.74
CA GLN A 545 15.12 10.15 9.93
C GLN A 545 13.77 9.41 9.87
N ALA A 546 12.68 10.17 9.75
CA ALA A 546 11.35 9.60 9.55
C ALA A 546 11.29 8.79 8.24
N VAL A 547 10.61 7.64 8.27
CA VAL A 547 10.39 6.79 7.08
C VAL A 547 9.25 7.36 6.26
N ASP A 548 9.27 7.17 4.94
CA ASP A 548 8.21 7.66 4.06
C ASP A 548 6.86 6.96 4.35
N LEU A 549 5.85 7.76 4.67
CA LEU A 549 4.48 7.33 4.98
C LEU A 549 3.66 6.95 3.73
N GLU A 550 4.24 6.94 2.53
CA GLU A 550 3.63 6.37 1.32
C GLU A 550 3.61 4.82 1.35
N GLU A 551 4.54 4.17 2.07
CA GLU A 551 4.68 2.70 2.10
C GLU A 551 4.25 2.09 3.46
N PRO A 552 3.06 1.46 3.57
CA PRO A 552 2.44 1.14 4.86
C PRO A 552 3.09 0.02 5.67
N LEU A 553 4.07 -0.69 5.11
CA LEU A 553 4.81 -1.75 5.79
C LEU A 553 6.27 -1.35 6.09
N SER A 554 6.67 -0.11 5.74
CA SER A 554 8.03 0.39 5.93
C SER A 554 9.11 -0.59 5.44
N TRP A 555 8.92 -1.25 4.29
CA TRP A 555 9.90 -2.20 3.75
C TRP A 555 11.26 -1.53 3.55
N GLN A 556 11.25 -0.28 3.11
CA GLN A 556 12.43 0.58 3.00
C GLN A 556 13.08 0.96 4.34
N ALA A 557 12.55 0.59 5.51
CA ALA A 557 13.22 0.79 6.80
C ALA A 557 14.20 -0.33 7.16
N TYR A 558 14.16 -1.46 6.45
CA TYR A 558 14.98 -2.64 6.68
C TYR A 558 16.18 -2.70 5.71
N ASN A 559 17.36 -3.06 6.21
CA ASN A 559 18.60 -3.11 5.43
C ASN A 559 18.73 -4.41 4.57
N TYR A 560 17.62 -5.03 4.18
CA TYR A 560 17.65 -6.26 3.37
C TYR A 560 17.82 -5.92 1.88
N ALA A 561 18.70 -6.64 1.19
CA ALA A 561 18.73 -6.59 -0.27
C ALA A 561 17.43 -7.21 -0.82
N LYS A 562 16.74 -6.49 -1.70
CA LYS A 562 15.50 -6.93 -2.35
C LYS A 562 15.80 -7.37 -3.78
N VAL A 563 15.20 -8.46 -4.22
CA VAL A 563 15.17 -8.84 -5.64
C VAL A 563 13.78 -8.56 -6.19
N SER A 564 13.71 -7.76 -7.25
CA SER A 564 12.49 -7.50 -8.01
C SER A 564 12.66 -8.11 -9.40
N PHE A 565 11.74 -8.96 -9.82
CA PHE A 565 11.76 -9.61 -11.13
C PHE A 565 10.35 -9.69 -11.71
N LYS A 566 10.27 -9.92 -13.02
CA LYS A 566 9.03 -10.25 -13.72
C LYS A 566 9.25 -11.49 -14.57
N ILE A 567 8.39 -12.47 -14.42
CA ILE A 567 8.36 -13.68 -15.24
C ILE A 567 7.05 -13.66 -16.04
N VAL A 568 7.00 -14.30 -17.19
CA VAL A 568 5.78 -14.50 -17.99
C VAL A 568 5.73 -15.93 -18.56
N GLY A 569 4.55 -16.35 -19.01
CA GLY A 569 4.36 -17.58 -19.80
C GLY A 569 3.71 -18.76 -19.07
N GLY A 570 3.59 -18.75 -17.74
CA GLY A 570 2.93 -19.81 -16.98
C GLY A 570 2.62 -19.41 -15.53
N THR A 571 1.89 -20.25 -14.81
CA THR A 571 1.55 -20.05 -13.38
C THR A 571 2.52 -20.79 -12.46
N LEU A 572 2.78 -20.21 -11.30
CA LEU A 572 3.64 -20.74 -10.24
C LEU A 572 2.80 -21.45 -9.16
N SER A 573 1.55 -21.01 -8.98
CA SER A 573 0.56 -21.69 -8.16
C SER A 573 0.07 -23.02 -8.75
N GLY A 574 0.27 -23.27 -10.05
CA GLY A 574 -0.30 -24.42 -10.76
C GLY A 574 -1.81 -24.31 -11.06
N LEU A 575 -2.46 -23.17 -10.76
CA LEU A 575 -3.84 -22.89 -11.18
C LEU A 575 -3.94 -22.83 -12.71
N ILE A 576 -4.98 -23.45 -13.28
CA ILE A 576 -5.24 -23.48 -14.73
C ILE A 576 -6.68 -23.05 -15.03
N ILE A 577 -6.79 -22.12 -15.99
CA ILE A 577 -8.04 -21.61 -16.56
C ILE A 577 -8.02 -21.89 -18.08
N ASP A 578 -9.06 -22.56 -18.59
CA ASP A 578 -9.27 -22.72 -20.03
C ASP A 578 -10.34 -21.73 -20.52
N PRO A 579 -9.99 -20.67 -21.26
CA PRO A 579 -10.95 -19.69 -21.76
C PRO A 579 -12.00 -20.30 -22.72
N ARG A 580 -11.72 -21.46 -23.34
CA ARG A 580 -12.69 -22.15 -24.22
C ARG A 580 -13.80 -22.86 -23.47
N SER A 581 -13.58 -23.12 -22.18
CA SER A 581 -14.53 -23.79 -21.29
C SER A 581 -15.45 -22.82 -20.53
N VAL A 582 -15.18 -21.51 -20.65
CA VAL A 582 -16.06 -20.46 -20.12
C VAL A 582 -17.35 -20.39 -20.93
N THR A 583 -18.48 -20.35 -20.24
CA THR A 583 -19.80 -20.21 -20.88
C THR A 583 -20.52 -18.99 -20.33
N VAL A 584 -21.39 -18.40 -21.17
CA VAL A 584 -22.21 -17.23 -20.83
C VAL A 584 -23.67 -17.59 -21.10
N TYR A 585 -24.56 -17.31 -20.14
CA TYR A 585 -25.99 -17.54 -20.24
C TYR A 585 -26.76 -16.23 -20.03
N PRO A 586 -27.73 -15.86 -20.89
CA PRO A 586 -28.07 -16.50 -22.16
C PRO A 586 -26.90 -16.49 -23.16
N SER A 587 -26.91 -17.44 -24.10
CA SER A 587 -25.80 -17.62 -25.04
C SER A 587 -25.62 -16.40 -25.95
N VAL A 588 -24.45 -15.78 -25.87
CA VAL A 588 -24.05 -14.59 -26.62
C VAL A 588 -22.70 -14.80 -27.31
N LYS A 589 -22.48 -14.14 -28.45
CA LYS A 589 -21.19 -14.16 -29.16
C LYS A 589 -20.20 -13.17 -28.52
N ALA A 590 -19.75 -13.48 -27.30
CA ALA A 590 -18.68 -12.78 -26.62
C ALA A 590 -17.38 -13.60 -26.70
N PRO A 591 -16.30 -13.12 -27.35
CA PRO A 591 -15.01 -13.79 -27.28
C PRO A 591 -14.47 -13.76 -25.85
N VAL A 592 -13.84 -14.86 -25.44
CA VAL A 592 -13.18 -15.01 -24.14
C VAL A 592 -11.67 -15.04 -24.35
N GLU A 593 -10.97 -14.08 -23.75
CA GLU A 593 -9.52 -13.98 -23.78
C GLU A 593 -8.95 -14.18 -22.36
N TYR A 594 -7.75 -14.74 -22.27
CA TYR A 594 -7.06 -14.97 -21.00
C TYR A 594 -5.58 -14.57 -21.12
N SER A 595 -5.10 -13.73 -20.20
CA SER A 595 -3.69 -13.40 -20.04
C SER A 595 -3.15 -13.86 -18.69
N MET A 596 -1.84 -14.12 -18.63
CA MET A 596 -1.13 -14.49 -17.40
C MET A 596 0.00 -13.48 -17.15
N GLN A 597 0.12 -13.01 -15.91
CA GLN A 597 1.20 -12.14 -15.45
C GLN A 597 1.70 -12.63 -14.08
N PRO A 598 2.88 -13.25 -14.03
CA PRO A 598 3.67 -13.40 -12.80
C PRO A 598 4.40 -12.11 -12.37
#